data_AF-A0AAU0RBY1-F1
#
_entry.id   AF-A0AAU0RBY1-F1
#
_cell.length_a   1.000
_cell.length_b   1.000
_cell.length_c   1.000
_cell.angle_alpha   90.00
_cell.angle_beta   90.00
_cell.angle_gamma   90.00
#
_symmetry.space_group_name_H-M   'P 1'
#
loop_
_entity.id
_entity.type
_entity.pdbx_description
1 polymer ?
#
loop_
_entity_poly.entity_id
_entity_poly.type
_entity_poly.pdbx_seq_one_letter_code
_entity_poly.pdbx_strand_id
1 'polypeptide(L)'
;MDKNNSPIAEALDMLNEADGYFKTLLKDHPSVLLFVCSGLLKIRNRLAGMTGGSVNSDVVPEHQPITNFMGEEVTYGKKIEQADLTADEADMQAFRDRVSQLYVQFDTISPEGLVHSATIPEEQLIIRGVAKLAGVDDYEDREIDEDFIEDIAIAIMQKKADAAQQAAIDKQLEEDNTLPVTDPIVDPLTSSDDDDSEEEEEENDDEQKEADMTQQVDQPKKRGRKPGQQ
;
A
#
# COMPACT_ATOMS: atom_id res chain seq x y z
N MET A 1 -13.27 -45.01 -46.22
CA MET A 1 -14.50 -44.18 -46.22
C MET A 1 -14.06 -42.77 -45.90
N ASP A 2 -14.09 -41.89 -46.90
CA ASP A 2 -13.59 -40.53 -46.76
C ASP A 2 -14.54 -39.71 -45.89
N LYS A 3 -14.03 -39.22 -44.75
CA LYS A 3 -14.82 -38.42 -43.81
C LYS A 3 -15.35 -37.11 -44.42
N ASN A 4 -14.77 -36.69 -45.55
CA ASN A 4 -15.04 -35.42 -46.22
C ASN A 4 -16.27 -35.45 -47.16
N ASN A 5 -16.88 -36.62 -47.42
CA ASN A 5 -18.08 -36.76 -48.26
C ASN A 5 -19.31 -37.24 -47.46
N SER A 6 -19.36 -36.96 -46.15
CA SER A 6 -20.57 -37.16 -45.37
C SER A 6 -21.54 -35.99 -45.59
N PRO A 7 -22.83 -36.21 -45.89
CA PRO A 7 -23.81 -35.13 -45.99
C PRO A 7 -23.99 -34.37 -44.66
N ILE A 8 -23.54 -34.96 -43.54
CA ILE A 8 -23.52 -34.29 -42.22
C ILE A 8 -22.35 -33.29 -42.13
N ALA A 9 -21.23 -33.53 -42.82
CA ALA A 9 -20.12 -32.58 -42.87
C ALA A 9 -20.50 -31.36 -43.73
N GLU A 10 -21.09 -31.59 -44.90
CA GLU A 10 -21.61 -30.53 -45.78
C GLU A 10 -22.66 -29.65 -45.05
N ALA A 11 -23.57 -30.28 -44.29
CA ALA A 11 -24.53 -29.55 -43.47
C ALA A 11 -23.89 -28.75 -42.31
N LEU A 12 -22.76 -29.21 -41.75
CA LEU A 12 -22.02 -28.47 -40.74
C LEU A 12 -21.33 -27.23 -41.32
N ASP A 13 -20.78 -27.35 -42.53
CA ASP A 13 -20.14 -26.23 -43.23
C ASP A 13 -21.16 -25.15 -43.63
N MET A 14 -22.31 -25.55 -44.20
CA MET A 14 -23.43 -24.63 -44.46
C MET A 14 -23.91 -23.89 -43.20
N LEU A 15 -23.92 -24.56 -42.03
CA LEU A 15 -24.29 -23.93 -40.76
C LEU A 15 -23.24 -22.94 -40.24
N ASN A 16 -21.95 -23.18 -40.50
CA ASN A 16 -20.87 -22.24 -40.15
C ASN A 16 -20.90 -20.99 -41.05
N GLU A 17 -21.15 -21.16 -42.36
CA GLU A 17 -21.37 -20.03 -43.28
C GLU A 17 -22.60 -19.21 -42.89
N ALA A 18 -23.71 -19.88 -42.56
CA ALA A 18 -24.92 -19.22 -42.10
C ALA A 18 -24.72 -18.41 -40.80
N ASP A 19 -23.98 -18.92 -39.81
CA ASP A 19 -23.65 -18.18 -38.59
C ASP A 19 -22.86 -16.89 -38.89
N GLY A 20 -21.92 -16.94 -39.84
CA GLY A 20 -21.22 -15.74 -40.34
C GLY A 20 -22.17 -14.72 -41.00
N TYR A 21 -23.12 -15.20 -41.80
CA TYR A 21 -24.13 -14.35 -42.45
C TYR A 21 -25.10 -13.71 -41.44
N PHE A 22 -25.62 -14.48 -40.46
CA PHE A 22 -26.50 -13.93 -39.43
C PHE A 22 -25.80 -12.93 -38.52
N LYS A 23 -24.51 -13.11 -38.22
CA LYS A 23 -23.70 -12.14 -37.46
C LYS A 23 -23.51 -10.81 -38.17
N THR A 24 -23.42 -10.80 -39.50
CA THR A 24 -23.32 -9.56 -40.28
C THR A 24 -24.70 -8.91 -40.49
N LEU A 25 -25.74 -9.71 -40.73
CA LEU A 25 -27.11 -9.21 -40.99
C LEU A 25 -27.83 -8.68 -39.72
N LEU A 26 -27.62 -9.31 -38.56
CA LEU A 26 -28.32 -8.97 -37.31
C LEU A 26 -27.49 -8.12 -36.34
N LYS A 27 -26.42 -7.48 -36.83
CA LYS A 27 -25.49 -6.70 -36.01
C LYS A 27 -26.18 -5.62 -35.16
N ASP A 28 -27.22 -4.98 -35.70
CA ASP A 28 -27.96 -3.90 -35.04
C ASP A 28 -29.09 -4.38 -34.11
N HIS A 29 -29.27 -5.71 -33.99
CA HIS A 29 -30.32 -6.35 -33.18
C HIS A 29 -29.75 -7.43 -32.26
N PRO A 30 -28.99 -7.05 -31.20
CA PRO A 30 -28.19 -7.99 -30.40
C PRO A 30 -29.00 -9.07 -29.69
N SER A 31 -30.25 -8.78 -29.29
CA SER A 31 -31.15 -9.76 -28.67
C SER A 31 -31.58 -10.87 -29.64
N VAL A 32 -31.88 -10.51 -30.90
CA VAL A 32 -32.24 -11.47 -31.96
C VAL A 32 -31.02 -12.26 -32.39
N LEU A 33 -29.87 -11.59 -32.55
CA LEU A 33 -28.58 -12.21 -32.85
C LEU A 33 -28.23 -13.31 -31.84
N LEU A 34 -28.34 -13.03 -30.54
CA LEU A 34 -28.06 -13.99 -29.48
C LEU A 34 -28.98 -15.21 -29.54
N PHE A 35 -30.28 -15.02 -29.81
CA PHE A 35 -31.23 -16.13 -29.96
C PHE A 35 -30.91 -17.00 -31.17
N VAL A 36 -30.61 -16.40 -32.33
CA VAL A 36 -30.28 -17.12 -33.57
C VAL A 36 -28.95 -17.86 -33.46
N CYS A 37 -27.87 -17.19 -33.05
CA CYS A 37 -26.55 -17.81 -32.91
C CYS A 37 -26.54 -18.93 -31.86
N SER A 38 -27.23 -18.77 -30.71
CA SER A 38 -27.33 -19.84 -29.70
C SER A 38 -28.18 -21.02 -30.18
N GLY A 39 -29.17 -20.80 -31.03
CA GLY A 39 -29.93 -21.85 -31.73
C GLY A 39 -29.06 -22.64 -32.71
N LEU A 40 -28.34 -21.94 -33.60
CA LEU A 40 -27.43 -22.53 -34.57
C LEU A 40 -26.30 -23.32 -33.90
N LEU A 41 -25.71 -22.79 -32.82
CA LEU A 41 -24.68 -23.45 -32.02
C LEU A 41 -25.17 -24.81 -31.46
N LYS A 42 -26.41 -24.88 -30.95
CA LYS A 42 -27.02 -26.13 -30.47
C LYS A 42 -27.18 -27.17 -31.58
N ILE A 43 -27.61 -26.74 -32.77
CA ILE A 43 -27.76 -27.61 -33.94
C ILE A 43 -26.39 -28.12 -34.40
N ARG A 44 -25.40 -27.22 -34.54
CA ARG A 44 -24.02 -27.55 -34.90
C ARG A 44 -23.41 -28.56 -33.94
N ASN A 45 -23.52 -28.32 -32.64
CA ASN A 45 -22.96 -29.20 -31.61
C ASN A 45 -23.64 -30.59 -31.60
N ARG A 46 -24.94 -30.66 -31.91
CA ARG A 46 -25.66 -31.93 -32.08
C ARG A 46 -25.20 -32.72 -33.31
N LEU A 47 -25.01 -32.05 -34.45
CA LEU A 47 -24.51 -32.68 -35.68
C LEU A 47 -23.04 -33.11 -35.57
N ALA A 48 -22.19 -32.29 -34.94
CA ALA A 48 -20.80 -32.64 -34.63
C ALA A 48 -20.71 -33.86 -33.69
N GLY A 49 -21.57 -33.92 -32.66
CA GLY A 49 -21.65 -35.09 -31.79
C GLY A 49 -22.05 -36.38 -32.52
N MET A 50 -22.87 -36.28 -33.58
CA MET A 50 -23.24 -37.45 -34.41
C MET A 50 -22.12 -37.92 -35.34
N THR A 51 -21.15 -37.08 -35.70
CA THR A 51 -19.98 -37.45 -36.52
C THR A 51 -18.75 -37.80 -35.68
N GLY A 52 -18.84 -37.73 -34.35
CA GLY A 52 -17.71 -37.91 -33.43
C GLY A 52 -16.74 -36.72 -33.43
N GLY A 53 -17.17 -35.55 -33.91
CA GLY A 53 -16.43 -34.30 -33.82
C GLY A 53 -16.46 -33.72 -32.40
N SER A 54 -15.44 -32.93 -32.06
CA SER A 54 -15.40 -32.18 -30.80
C SER A 54 -16.57 -31.19 -30.73
N VAL A 55 -17.20 -31.11 -29.56
CA VAL A 55 -18.20 -30.07 -29.28
C VAL A 55 -17.46 -28.74 -29.17
N ASN A 56 -17.76 -27.78 -30.06
CA ASN A 56 -17.16 -26.45 -30.00
C ASN A 56 -17.80 -25.63 -28.88
N SER A 57 -17.31 -25.81 -27.66
CA SER A 57 -17.62 -25.03 -26.45
C SER A 57 -16.80 -23.73 -26.34
N ASP A 58 -15.71 -23.61 -27.08
CA ASP A 58 -14.58 -22.75 -26.72
C ASP A 58 -14.70 -21.28 -27.18
N VAL A 59 -15.93 -20.78 -27.20
CA VAL A 59 -16.20 -19.34 -27.23
C VAL A 59 -17.14 -19.05 -26.07
N VAL A 60 -16.54 -18.84 -24.89
CA VAL A 60 -17.19 -18.04 -23.84
C VAL A 60 -17.45 -16.67 -24.47
N PRO A 61 -18.70 -16.22 -24.64
CA PRO A 61 -18.93 -14.91 -25.22
C PRO A 61 -18.46 -13.87 -24.21
N GLU A 62 -17.46 -13.08 -24.58
CA GLU A 62 -17.13 -11.86 -23.84
C GLU A 62 -18.28 -10.87 -24.01
N HIS A 63 -19.23 -10.94 -23.07
CA HIS A 63 -20.31 -9.99 -22.98
C HIS A 63 -19.75 -8.66 -22.49
N GLN A 64 -19.96 -7.59 -23.26
CA GLN A 64 -19.70 -6.23 -22.76
C GLN A 64 -20.55 -5.97 -21.51
N PRO A 65 -20.00 -5.30 -20.47
CA PRO A 65 -20.74 -5.02 -19.25
C PRO A 65 -22.00 -4.19 -19.55
N ILE A 66 -23.07 -4.45 -18.79
CA ILE A 66 -24.36 -3.77 -18.94
C ILE A 66 -24.20 -2.34 -18.43
N THR A 67 -23.91 -1.39 -19.31
CA THR A 67 -23.75 0.03 -18.94
C THR A 67 -25.06 0.73 -18.59
N ASN A 68 -26.19 0.22 -19.08
CA ASN A 68 -27.51 0.80 -18.86
C ASN A 68 -28.52 -0.27 -18.44
N PHE A 69 -29.27 -0.02 -17.37
CA PHE A 69 -30.37 -0.87 -16.91
C PHE A 69 -31.64 -0.03 -16.78
N MET A 70 -32.70 -0.42 -17.49
CA MET A 70 -33.99 0.28 -17.52
C MET A 70 -33.96 1.78 -17.88
N GLY A 71 -32.88 2.26 -18.51
CA GLY A 71 -32.70 3.67 -18.91
C GLY A 71 -31.85 4.49 -17.94
N GLU A 72 -31.41 3.90 -16.83
CA GLU A 72 -30.44 4.49 -15.91
C GLU A 72 -29.05 3.90 -16.17
N GLU A 73 -28.02 4.74 -16.08
CA GLU A 73 -26.62 4.33 -16.22
C GLU A 73 -26.18 3.57 -14.96
N VAL A 74 -25.70 2.33 -15.14
CA VAL A 74 -25.24 1.50 -14.03
C VAL A 74 -23.84 1.93 -13.66
N THR A 75 -23.73 2.72 -12.59
CA THR A 75 -22.45 3.05 -11.96
C THR A 75 -21.87 1.79 -11.29
N TYR A 76 -21.06 1.05 -12.05
CA TYR A 76 -20.24 -0.01 -11.48
C TYR A 76 -19.35 0.55 -10.37
N GLY A 77 -19.31 -0.14 -9.23
CA GLY A 77 -18.30 0.15 -8.21
C GLY A 77 -16.92 0.07 -8.85
N LYS A 78 -16.17 1.19 -8.80
CA LYS A 78 -14.82 1.24 -9.34
C LYS A 78 -14.00 0.10 -8.72
N LYS A 79 -13.23 -0.59 -9.54
CA LYS A 79 -12.27 -1.56 -9.06
C LYS A 79 -11.23 -0.79 -8.25
N ILE A 80 -11.18 -1.02 -6.95
CA ILE A 80 -10.20 -0.40 -6.03
C ILE A 80 -8.81 -0.75 -6.56
N GLU A 81 -8.03 0.27 -6.92
CA GLU A 81 -6.65 0.12 -7.38
C GLU A 81 -5.70 0.24 -6.18
N GLN A 82 -4.44 -0.22 -6.33
CA GLN A 82 -3.48 -0.14 -5.21
C GLN A 82 -3.17 1.31 -4.80
N ALA A 83 -3.32 2.27 -5.71
CA ALA A 83 -3.20 3.69 -5.41
C ALA A 83 -4.33 4.21 -4.48
N ASP A 84 -5.53 3.61 -4.54
CA ASP A 84 -6.64 3.93 -3.62
C ASP A 84 -6.42 3.31 -2.21
N LEU A 85 -5.39 2.47 -2.04
CA LEU A 85 -5.03 1.81 -0.77
C LEU A 85 -3.79 2.43 -0.11
N THR A 86 -3.03 3.25 -0.82
CA THR A 86 -1.96 4.08 -0.26
C THR A 86 -2.54 5.39 0.23
N ALA A 87 -2.45 5.65 1.55
CA ALA A 87 -2.87 6.92 2.12
C ALA A 87 -2.07 8.09 1.56
N ASP A 88 -2.73 9.24 1.36
CA ASP A 88 -2.07 10.47 0.92
C ASP A 88 -1.05 10.95 1.96
N GLU A 89 0.01 11.62 1.52
CA GLU A 89 1.08 12.14 2.41
C GLU A 89 0.54 13.05 3.52
N ALA A 90 -0.52 13.83 3.20
CA ALA A 90 -1.21 14.67 4.16
C ALA A 90 -1.89 13.87 5.28
N ASP A 91 -2.55 12.75 4.95
CA ASP A 91 -3.19 11.87 5.93
C ASP A 91 -2.15 11.11 6.76
N MET A 92 -1.03 10.68 6.14
CA MET A 92 0.10 10.09 6.85
C MET A 92 0.71 11.06 7.87
N GLN A 93 0.85 12.34 7.52
CA GLN A 93 1.38 13.34 8.43
C GLN A 93 0.38 13.66 9.55
N ALA A 94 -0.91 13.85 9.23
CA ALA A 94 -1.95 14.04 10.23
C ALA A 94 -2.04 12.87 11.24
N PHE A 95 -1.84 11.63 10.78
CA PHE A 95 -1.75 10.47 11.65
C PHE A 95 -0.53 10.52 12.59
N ARG A 96 0.66 10.85 12.07
CA ARG A 96 1.87 11.03 12.90
C ARG A 96 1.71 12.13 13.95
N ASP A 97 1.06 13.23 13.59
CA ASP A 97 0.81 14.34 14.50
C ASP A 97 -0.14 13.91 15.63
N ARG A 98 -1.22 13.16 15.33
CA ARG A 98 -2.11 12.57 16.34
C ARG A 98 -1.39 11.60 17.27
N VAL A 99 -0.58 10.69 16.72
CA VAL A 99 0.25 9.75 17.51
C VAL A 99 1.20 10.52 18.44
N SER A 100 1.84 11.58 17.95
CA SER A 100 2.76 12.40 18.74
C SER A 100 2.04 13.17 19.85
N GLN A 101 0.85 13.72 19.58
CA GLN A 101 0.00 14.37 20.59
C GLN A 101 -0.43 13.38 21.68
N LEU A 102 -0.88 12.18 21.29
CA LEU A 102 -1.29 11.15 22.25
C LEU A 102 -0.09 10.65 23.09
N TYR A 103 1.09 10.49 22.50
CA TYR A 103 2.32 10.12 23.22
C TYR A 103 2.71 11.13 24.30
N VAL A 104 2.56 12.44 24.02
CA VAL A 104 2.82 13.50 25.02
C VAL A 104 1.76 13.50 26.12
N GLN A 105 0.50 13.23 25.79
CA GLN A 105 -0.62 13.22 26.74
C GLN A 105 -0.84 11.88 27.45
N PHE A 106 -0.10 10.83 27.10
CA PHE A 106 -0.35 9.46 27.56
C PHE A 106 -0.39 9.34 29.10
N ASP A 107 0.55 10.00 29.79
CA ASP A 107 0.64 10.03 31.25
C ASP A 107 -0.56 10.76 31.94
N THR A 108 -1.40 11.46 31.17
CA THR A 108 -2.52 12.28 31.69
C THR A 108 -3.90 11.66 31.50
N ILE A 109 -4.00 10.61 30.67
CA ILE A 109 -5.25 9.92 30.35
C ILE A 109 -5.32 8.63 31.17
N SER A 110 -6.47 8.31 31.75
CA SER A 110 -6.65 7.06 32.50
C SER A 110 -6.65 5.85 31.56
N PRO A 111 -6.08 4.68 31.97
CA PRO A 111 -6.05 3.48 31.13
C PRO A 111 -7.45 3.03 30.66
N GLU A 112 -8.44 3.02 31.55
CA GLU A 112 -9.85 2.75 31.24
C GLU A 112 -10.39 3.65 30.09
N GLY A 113 -9.96 4.91 30.05
CA GLY A 113 -10.34 5.87 29.02
C GLY A 113 -9.77 5.53 27.65
N LEU A 114 -8.51 5.09 27.60
CA LEU A 114 -7.83 4.63 26.38
C LEU A 114 -8.40 3.30 25.88
N VAL A 115 -8.73 2.36 26.77
CA VAL A 115 -9.40 1.10 26.41
C VAL A 115 -10.81 1.34 25.86
N HIS A 116 -11.56 2.32 26.41
CA HIS A 116 -12.87 2.69 25.85
C HIS A 116 -12.76 3.35 24.47
N SER A 117 -11.77 4.23 24.30
CA SER A 117 -11.39 4.88 23.03
C SER A 117 -11.01 3.84 21.95
N ALA A 118 -10.27 2.80 22.33
CA ALA A 118 -9.89 1.69 21.47
C ALA A 118 -11.06 0.85 20.90
N THR A 119 -12.33 1.19 21.18
CA THR A 119 -13.47 0.63 20.44
C THR A 119 -13.59 1.16 19.01
N ILE A 120 -12.94 2.28 18.69
CA ILE A 120 -12.93 2.90 17.35
C ILE A 120 -11.68 2.41 16.57
N PRO A 121 -11.82 1.81 15.37
CA PRO A 121 -10.67 1.26 14.64
C PRO A 121 -9.55 2.26 14.31
N GLU A 122 -9.89 3.53 14.05
CA GLU A 122 -8.90 4.59 13.85
C GLU A 122 -8.07 4.85 15.12
N GLU A 123 -8.70 4.82 16.30
CA GLU A 123 -8.02 5.07 17.57
C GLU A 123 -7.14 3.89 18.00
N GLN A 124 -7.54 2.65 17.66
CA GLN A 124 -6.67 1.47 17.81
C GLN A 124 -5.34 1.64 17.06
N LEU A 125 -5.38 2.18 15.84
CA LEU A 125 -4.17 2.45 15.06
C LEU A 125 -3.30 3.52 15.72
N ILE A 126 -3.90 4.56 16.29
CA ILE A 126 -3.15 5.63 17.00
C ILE A 126 -2.48 5.05 18.27
N ILE A 127 -3.20 4.27 19.09
CA ILE A 127 -2.65 3.62 20.28
C ILE A 127 -1.50 2.67 19.92
N ARG A 128 -1.64 1.88 18.85
CA ARG A 128 -0.56 1.02 18.32
C ARG A 128 0.62 1.83 17.77
N GLY A 129 0.36 3.00 17.19
CA GLY A 129 1.39 3.97 16.81
C GLY A 129 2.17 4.52 18.01
N VAL A 130 1.48 4.80 19.13
CA VAL A 130 2.12 5.19 20.40
C VAL A 130 2.93 4.04 20.97
N ALA A 131 2.41 2.81 20.97
CA ALA A 131 3.13 1.61 21.43
C ALA A 131 4.43 1.38 20.63
N LYS A 132 4.39 1.55 19.31
CA LYS A 132 5.57 1.51 18.44
C LYS A 132 6.59 2.60 18.79
N LEU A 133 6.14 3.83 19.07
CA LEU A 133 7.01 4.94 19.47
C LEU A 133 7.62 4.70 20.86
N ALA A 134 6.83 4.16 21.79
CA ALA A 134 7.28 3.70 23.11
C ALA A 134 8.23 2.50 23.04
N GLY A 135 8.20 1.71 21.96
CA GLY A 135 9.06 0.54 21.75
C GLY A 135 8.55 -0.72 22.45
N VAL A 136 7.24 -0.87 22.58
CA VAL A 136 6.60 -2.09 23.11
C VAL A 136 6.60 -3.17 22.03
N ASP A 137 7.06 -4.37 22.37
CA ASP A 137 7.06 -5.54 21.47
C ASP A 137 5.62 -6.07 21.21
N ASP A 138 5.45 -6.83 20.12
CA ASP A 138 4.19 -7.46 19.69
C ASP A 138 2.96 -6.51 19.53
N TYR A 139 3.20 -5.19 19.45
CA TYR A 139 2.17 -4.14 19.34
C TYR A 139 1.25 -4.24 18.10
N GLU A 140 1.63 -5.01 17.08
CA GLU A 140 0.90 -5.12 15.81
C GLU A 140 -0.32 -6.05 15.92
N ASP A 141 -0.24 -7.10 16.74
CA ASP A 141 -1.27 -8.14 16.85
C ASP A 141 -1.89 -8.25 18.25
N ARG A 142 -1.27 -7.67 19.28
CA ARG A 142 -1.78 -7.71 20.66
C ARG A 142 -3.14 -7.01 20.81
N GLU A 143 -4.00 -7.56 21.67
CA GLU A 143 -5.28 -6.98 22.06
C GLU A 143 -5.05 -5.71 22.90
N ILE A 144 -5.90 -4.70 22.74
CA ILE A 144 -5.77 -3.42 23.47
C ILE A 144 -6.56 -3.53 24.77
N ASP A 145 -5.93 -4.16 25.76
CA ASP A 145 -6.40 -4.30 27.13
C ASP A 145 -5.70 -3.31 28.08
N GLU A 146 -6.13 -3.28 29.35
CA GLU A 146 -5.54 -2.42 30.38
C GLU A 146 -4.04 -2.72 30.57
N ASP A 147 -3.67 -4.00 30.61
CA ASP A 147 -2.28 -4.48 30.72
C ASP A 147 -1.39 -3.93 29.57
N PHE A 148 -1.89 -3.91 28.32
CA PHE A 148 -1.15 -3.34 27.19
C PHE A 148 -0.99 -1.82 27.29
N ILE A 149 -2.00 -1.10 27.78
CA ILE A 149 -1.91 0.34 28.02
C ILE A 149 -0.91 0.64 29.15
N GLU A 150 -0.87 -0.17 30.21
CA GLU A 150 0.14 -0.07 31.28
C GLU A 150 1.56 -0.35 30.76
N ASP A 151 1.75 -1.38 29.94
CA ASP A 151 3.05 -1.68 29.30
C ASP A 151 3.56 -0.49 28.45
N ILE A 152 2.68 0.18 27.71
CA ILE A 152 3.02 1.40 26.96
C ILE A 152 3.43 2.52 27.92
N ALA A 153 2.67 2.76 28.99
CA ALA A 153 3.00 3.81 29.97
C ALA A 153 4.36 3.55 30.63
N ILE A 154 4.65 2.30 31.00
CA ILE A 154 5.94 1.88 31.57
C ILE A 154 7.08 2.13 30.56
N ALA A 155 6.91 1.72 29.30
CA ALA A 155 7.91 1.94 28.25
C ALA A 155 8.17 3.43 27.96
N ILE A 156 7.13 4.27 27.99
CA ILE A 156 7.25 5.74 27.88
C ILE A 156 8.04 6.31 29.05
N MET A 157 7.75 5.90 30.29
CA MET A 157 8.47 6.36 31.48
C MET A 157 9.94 5.93 31.47
N GLN A 158 10.24 4.69 31.05
CA GLN A 158 11.61 4.20 30.89
C GLN A 158 12.37 5.03 29.85
N LYS A 159 11.82 5.23 28.65
CA LYS A 159 12.45 6.07 27.62
C LYS A 159 12.69 7.52 28.07
N LYS A 160 11.77 8.11 28.83
CA LYS A 160 11.95 9.45 29.42
C LYS A 160 13.08 9.46 30.45
N ALA A 161 13.20 8.42 31.28
CA ALA A 161 14.27 8.29 32.27
C ALA A 161 15.65 8.06 31.62
N ASP A 162 15.73 7.23 30.59
CA ASP A 162 16.96 6.94 29.86
C ASP A 162 17.45 8.17 29.08
N ALA A 163 16.54 8.89 28.42
CA ALA A 163 16.85 10.16 27.74
C ALA A 163 17.36 11.24 28.72
N ALA A 164 16.78 11.31 29.93
CA ALA A 164 17.25 12.23 30.97
C ALA A 164 18.63 11.85 31.52
N GLN A 165 18.96 10.56 31.62
CA GLN A 165 20.30 10.09 31.97
C GLN A 165 21.32 10.41 30.87
N GLN A 166 20.98 10.18 29.60
CA GLN A 166 21.86 10.50 28.48
C GLN A 166 22.14 12.01 28.41
N ALA A 167 21.11 12.85 28.50
CA ALA A 167 21.28 14.31 28.50
C ALA A 167 22.14 14.82 29.69
N ALA A 168 22.12 14.13 30.83
CA ALA A 168 22.99 14.46 31.97
C ALA A 168 24.46 14.03 31.72
N ILE A 169 24.69 12.93 31.00
CA ILE A 169 26.02 12.49 30.57
C ILE A 169 26.58 13.44 29.51
N ASP A 170 25.80 13.76 28.49
CA ASP A 170 26.20 14.66 27.40
C ASP A 170 26.60 16.03 27.95
N LYS A 171 25.81 16.59 28.89
CA LYS A 171 26.13 17.84 29.58
C LYS A 171 27.42 17.77 30.41
N GLN A 172 27.74 16.63 31.02
CA GLN A 172 29.01 16.45 31.72
C GLN A 172 30.19 16.39 30.75
N LEU A 173 30.03 15.74 29.59
CA LEU A 173 31.05 15.73 28.53
C LEU A 173 31.27 17.12 27.91
N GLU A 174 30.24 17.93 27.75
CA GLU A 174 30.37 19.32 27.29
C GLU A 174 31.11 20.19 28.33
N GLU A 175 30.77 20.07 29.61
CA GLU A 175 31.42 20.83 30.70
C GLU A 175 32.91 20.44 30.89
N ASP A 176 33.26 19.15 30.89
CA ASP A 176 34.66 18.68 31.02
C ASP A 176 35.54 19.05 29.81
N ASN A 177 34.94 19.35 28.64
CA ASN A 177 35.68 19.80 27.46
C ASN A 177 35.96 21.31 27.46
N THR A 178 35.50 22.04 28.49
CA THR A 178 35.77 23.48 28.71
C THR A 178 36.89 23.73 29.73
N LEU A 179 37.95 22.92 29.71
CA LEU A 179 39.19 23.29 30.38
C LEU A 179 39.73 24.59 29.78
N PRO A 180 40.13 25.58 30.61
CA PRO A 180 40.60 26.85 30.10
C PRO A 180 41.88 26.65 29.28
N VAL A 181 41.90 27.19 28.06
CA VAL A 181 43.14 27.44 27.34
C VAL A 181 43.99 28.33 28.25
N THR A 182 45.03 27.74 28.85
CA THR A 182 45.97 28.45 29.72
C THR A 182 46.54 29.64 28.97
N ASP A 183 46.58 30.79 29.64
CA ASP A 183 46.88 32.10 29.06
C ASP A 183 48.02 32.06 28.03
N PRO A 184 47.87 32.71 26.85
CA PRO A 184 49.03 32.99 26.02
C PRO A 184 50.00 33.86 26.83
N ILE A 185 51.20 33.34 27.04
CA ILE A 185 52.27 34.01 27.78
C ILE A 185 52.50 35.39 27.15
N VAL A 186 52.22 36.44 27.92
CA VAL A 186 52.39 37.83 27.47
C VAL A 186 53.86 38.15 27.31
N ASP A 187 54.34 38.20 26.07
CA ASP A 187 55.63 38.76 25.71
C ASP A 187 55.46 40.27 25.47
N PRO A 188 56.05 41.17 26.27
CA PRO A 188 55.70 42.59 26.25
C PRO A 188 56.65 43.38 25.34
N LEU A 189 56.34 43.56 24.04
CA LEU A 189 56.78 44.70 23.21
C LEU A 189 56.34 44.58 21.73
N THR A 190 55.22 45.21 21.37
CA THR A 190 55.12 46.06 20.15
C THR A 190 54.00 47.09 20.33
N SER A 191 54.29 48.32 19.92
CA SER A 191 53.36 49.45 19.82
C SER A 191 52.54 49.40 18.52
N SER A 192 51.70 50.43 18.33
CA SER A 192 51.03 50.85 17.08
C SER A 192 49.98 49.88 16.50
N ASP A 193 48.88 50.33 15.91
CA ASP A 193 48.22 51.67 15.88
C ASP A 193 46.73 51.42 15.53
N ASP A 194 45.95 52.47 15.29
CA ASP A 194 44.54 52.46 14.85
C ASP A 194 44.20 51.42 13.75
N ASP A 195 43.01 50.81 13.81
CA ASP A 195 42.14 50.75 12.63
C ASP A 195 40.65 50.64 12.97
N ASP A 196 39.82 51.09 12.03
CA ASP A 196 38.39 51.43 12.16
C ASP A 196 37.62 50.79 10.98
N SER A 197 36.81 49.75 11.22
CA SER A 197 35.93 49.09 10.22
C SER A 197 34.88 48.29 10.99
N GLU A 198 33.59 48.61 10.94
CA GLU A 198 32.61 48.43 9.84
C GLU A 198 32.10 46.99 9.67
N GLU A 199 30.81 46.95 9.33
CA GLU A 199 29.90 45.80 9.22
C GLU A 199 30.35 44.78 8.17
N GLU A 200 30.12 43.48 8.41
CA GLU A 200 29.63 42.57 7.35
C GLU A 200 28.56 41.63 7.92
N GLU A 201 27.45 41.49 7.19
CA GLU A 201 26.45 40.44 7.36
C GLU A 201 26.92 39.20 6.58
N GLU A 202 27.05 38.03 7.23
CA GLU A 202 27.25 36.77 6.49
C GLU A 202 25.95 35.97 6.41
N GLU A 203 25.46 35.81 5.17
CA GLU A 203 24.44 34.83 4.81
C GLU A 203 24.98 33.41 5.03
N ASN A 204 24.32 32.62 5.89
CA ASN A 204 24.57 31.18 5.97
C ASN A 204 23.82 30.47 4.83
N ASP A 205 24.48 30.39 3.68
CA ASP A 205 24.14 29.45 2.60
C ASP A 205 24.90 28.14 2.85
N ASP A 206 24.20 27.06 3.23
CA ASP A 206 24.84 25.74 3.46
C ASP A 206 24.03 24.63 2.75
N GLU A 207 24.31 24.50 1.45
CA GLU A 207 23.98 23.32 0.67
C GLU A 207 24.67 22.07 1.26
N GLN A 208 23.95 21.18 1.96
CA GLN A 208 24.48 19.82 2.20
C GLN A 208 23.55 18.67 1.83
N LYS A 209 23.81 18.20 0.60
CA LYS A 209 24.12 16.80 0.25
C LYS A 209 22.96 15.81 0.22
N GLU A 210 22.60 15.49 -1.02
CA GLU A 210 22.17 14.15 -1.43
C GLU A 210 23.05 13.07 -0.80
N ALA A 211 22.42 12.07 -0.18
CA ALA A 211 23.03 10.79 0.15
C ALA A 211 22.23 9.67 -0.54
N ASP A 212 22.58 9.40 -1.80
CA ASP A 212 22.19 8.17 -2.48
C ASP A 212 22.71 6.98 -1.67
N MET A 213 21.80 6.17 -1.13
CA MET A 213 22.14 4.89 -0.52
C MET A 213 21.29 3.76 -1.11
N THR A 214 21.64 3.42 -2.35
CA THR A 214 21.23 2.18 -3.02
C THR A 214 21.44 0.93 -2.13
N GLN A 215 20.38 0.16 -1.83
CA GLN A 215 20.51 -1.21 -1.31
C GLN A 215 19.61 -2.23 -2.05
N GLN A 216 20.25 -3.29 -2.53
CA GLN A 216 19.65 -4.48 -3.13
C GLN A 216 19.37 -5.54 -2.04
N VAL A 217 18.10 -5.93 -1.81
CA VAL A 217 17.62 -7.11 -1.04
C VAL A 217 16.17 -7.41 -1.48
N ASP A 218 15.61 -8.62 -1.62
CA ASP A 218 16.11 -9.96 -2.02
C ASP A 218 14.96 -10.63 -2.85
N GLN A 219 15.23 -11.73 -3.56
CA GLN A 219 14.24 -12.42 -4.40
C GLN A 219 13.23 -13.27 -3.59
N PRO A 220 11.92 -13.24 -3.90
CA PRO A 220 10.96 -14.13 -3.28
C PRO A 220 11.13 -15.60 -3.75
N LYS A 221 11.53 -16.44 -2.79
CA LYS A 221 11.84 -17.87 -2.92
C LYS A 221 10.61 -18.69 -3.36
N LYS A 222 10.65 -19.25 -4.58
CA LYS A 222 9.60 -20.15 -5.12
C LYS A 222 9.34 -21.35 -4.20
N ARG A 223 8.17 -21.39 -3.54
CA ARG A 223 7.66 -22.59 -2.85
C ARG A 223 6.92 -23.50 -3.82
N GLY A 224 7.53 -24.62 -4.18
CA GLY A 224 6.89 -25.66 -5.00
C GLY A 224 5.81 -26.43 -4.24
N ARG A 225 4.59 -26.50 -4.79
CA ARG A 225 3.57 -27.47 -4.35
C ARG A 225 3.89 -28.85 -4.94
N LYS A 226 3.99 -29.87 -4.09
CA LYS A 226 3.93 -31.28 -4.52
C LYS A 226 2.48 -31.64 -4.90
N PRO A 227 2.24 -32.47 -5.93
CA PRO A 227 0.94 -33.08 -6.15
C PRO A 227 0.71 -34.18 -5.12
N GLY A 228 -0.39 -34.09 -4.37
CA GLY A 228 -0.90 -35.18 -3.53
C GLY A 228 -1.71 -36.15 -4.40
N GLN A 229 -1.36 -37.44 -4.32
CA GLN A 229 -2.15 -38.51 -4.92
C GLN A 229 -3.36 -38.83 -4.04
N GLN A 230 -4.55 -38.95 -4.64
CA GLN A 230 -5.55 -39.99 -4.37
C GLN A 230 -6.61 -39.96 -5.47
#